data_AF-A0A1G7VNX8-F1
#
_entry.id   AF-A0A1G7VNX8-F1
#
_cell.length_a   1.000
_cell.length_b   1.000
_cell.length_c   1.000
_cell.angle_alpha   90.00
_cell.angle_beta   90.00
_cell.angle_gamma   90.00
#
_symmetry.space_group_name_H-M   'P 1'
#
loop_
_entity.id
_entity.type
_entity.pdbx_description
1 polymer ?
#
loop_
_entity_poly.entity_id
_entity_poly.type
_entity_poly.pdbx_seq_one_letter_code
_entity_poly.pdbx_strand_id
1 'polypeptide(L)'
;MNAGAHVQETVAALSQQLRRYVDENFLEEERRINQIVREIEGKAVAVRFNLPQEWKMAIDGGSPRKFHFLWTGPCSLLVADYICVRWISPELPPSSLNSEKGFLTELLNIILPEETIDHNTPSFEQRFGLRVKPVQARMRLLDQAQYIQGLSDLTIPVEQLRSQKPAMTRVFITENEINGLCFPSIGSSMVIFGLGYCVDVLRAVTWLREKEIYYWGDLDTHGFAMLDQVRSFLPQTYSMLMEESTLFKYRDLWSVEDKPFQGQLTRLTPDEHCLLCSLQSNTWGKGVRLE
;
A
#
# COMPACT_ATOMS: atom_id res chain seq x y z
N MET A 1 50.40 13.65 23.19
CA MET A 1 48.94 13.85 23.41
C MET A 1 48.23 12.72 22.70
N ASN A 2 47.43 11.94 23.42
CA ASN A 2 46.91 10.66 22.94
C ASN A 2 45.65 10.90 22.10
N ALA A 3 45.60 10.36 20.88
CA ALA A 3 44.50 10.58 19.92
C ALA A 3 43.11 10.23 20.49
N GLY A 4 43.05 9.31 21.47
CA GLY A 4 41.81 8.96 22.18
C GLY A 4 41.23 10.11 23.02
N ALA A 5 42.06 10.99 23.60
CA ALA A 5 41.59 12.12 24.39
C ALA A 5 40.92 13.18 23.50
N HIS A 6 41.48 13.42 22.30
CA HIS A 6 40.93 14.37 21.34
C HIS A 6 39.60 13.88 20.72
N VAL A 7 39.47 12.57 20.48
CA VAL A 7 38.22 11.95 20.02
C VAL A 7 37.13 12.05 21.09
N GLN A 8 37.46 11.83 22.37
CA GLN A 8 36.49 11.94 23.45
C GLN A 8 36.01 13.38 23.68
N GLU A 9 36.90 14.38 23.60
CA GLU A 9 36.51 15.79 23.68
C GLU A 9 35.64 16.21 22.49
N THR A 10 35.94 15.71 21.29
CA THR A 10 35.16 16.02 20.07
C THR A 10 33.75 15.39 20.13
N VAL A 11 33.63 14.15 20.61
CA VAL A 11 32.34 13.47 20.82
C VAL A 11 31.53 14.13 21.92
N ALA A 12 32.17 14.59 23.00
CA ALA A 12 31.50 15.32 24.06
C ALA A 12 30.95 16.68 23.57
N ALA A 13 31.74 17.42 22.78
CA ALA A 13 31.32 18.68 22.18
C ALA A 13 30.16 18.51 21.17
N LEU A 14 30.21 17.47 20.32
CA LEU A 14 29.12 17.11 19.39
C LEU A 14 27.85 16.69 20.13
N SER A 15 27.98 15.91 21.20
CA SER A 15 26.83 15.49 22.04
C SER A 15 26.19 16.65 22.80
N GLN A 16 26.97 17.70 23.10
CA GLN A 16 26.48 18.94 23.72
C GLN A 16 25.85 19.88 22.69
N GLN A 17 26.32 19.89 21.44
CA GLN A 17 25.67 20.58 20.31
C GLN A 17 24.36 19.91 19.88
N LEU A 18 24.30 18.58 19.81
CA LEU A 18 23.06 17.84 19.49
C LEU A 18 21.98 18.04 20.55
N ARG A 19 22.37 18.12 21.83
CA ARG A 19 21.43 18.41 22.94
C ARG A 19 20.87 19.84 22.94
N ARG A 20 21.46 20.77 22.19
CA ARG A 20 20.89 22.11 21.96
C ARG A 20 19.89 22.14 20.79
N TYR A 21 19.84 21.09 19.96
CA TYR A 21 19.04 21.04 18.73
C TYR A 21 17.80 20.15 18.83
N VAL A 22 17.73 19.28 19.85
CA VAL A 22 16.55 18.47 20.16
C VAL A 22 15.75 19.23 21.20
N ASP A 23 14.65 19.86 20.77
CA ASP A 23 13.73 20.63 21.62
C ASP A 23 13.43 19.89 22.94
N GLU A 24 13.46 20.62 24.06
CA GLU A 24 13.08 20.10 25.38
C GLU A 24 11.67 19.47 25.36
N ASN A 25 10.80 19.94 24.44
CA ASN A 25 9.48 19.37 24.17
C ASN A 25 9.52 17.91 23.70
N PHE A 26 10.55 17.47 22.97
CA PHE A 26 10.63 16.10 22.45
C PHE A 26 10.95 15.10 23.56
N LEU A 27 11.88 15.45 24.46
CA LEU A 27 12.24 14.60 25.60
C LEU A 27 11.12 14.53 26.65
N GLU A 28 10.35 15.61 26.81
CA GLU A 28 9.16 15.60 27.67
C GLU A 28 8.04 14.74 27.08
N GLU A 29 7.78 14.85 25.78
CA GLU A 29 6.75 14.04 25.12
C GLU A 29 7.14 12.55 25.06
N GLU A 30 8.42 12.24 24.83
CA GLU A 30 8.93 10.86 24.90
C GLU A 30 8.78 10.26 26.32
N ARG A 31 9.05 11.03 27.37
CA ARG A 31 8.82 10.59 28.76
C ARG A 31 7.34 10.39 29.04
N ARG A 32 6.49 11.29 28.54
CA ARG A 32 5.03 11.21 28.69
C ARG A 32 4.46 9.97 28.00
N ILE A 33 4.87 9.70 26.76
CA ILE A 33 4.48 8.50 26.01
C ILE A 33 4.95 7.25 26.76
N ASN A 34 6.21 7.20 27.21
CA ASN A 34 6.73 6.06 27.96
C ASN A 34 6.04 5.86 29.31
N GLN A 35 5.60 6.93 29.98
CA GLN A 35 4.83 6.85 31.21
C GLN A 35 3.42 6.31 30.96
N ILE A 36 2.75 6.77 29.90
CA ILE A 36 1.45 6.24 29.47
C ILE A 36 1.55 4.76 29.11
N VAL A 37 2.58 4.36 28.37
CA VAL A 37 2.84 2.95 28.03
C VAL A 37 3.02 2.11 29.29
N ARG A 38 3.83 2.56 30.26
CA ARG A 38 4.02 1.82 31.53
C ARG A 38 2.75 1.75 32.39
N GLU A 39 1.92 2.80 32.40
CA GLU A 39 0.62 2.76 33.09
C GLU A 39 -0.35 1.79 32.43
N ILE A 40 -0.38 1.75 31.10
CA ILE A 40 -1.19 0.81 30.32
C ILE A 40 -0.69 -0.62 30.57
N GLU A 41 0.63 -0.87 30.54
CA GLU A 41 1.23 -2.17 30.84
C GLU A 41 0.91 -2.61 32.28
N GLY A 42 1.04 -1.72 33.26
CA GLY A 42 0.69 -2.01 34.65
C GLY A 42 -0.79 -2.36 34.84
N LYS A 43 -1.70 -1.63 34.18
CA LYS A 43 -3.14 -1.90 34.20
C LYS A 43 -3.48 -3.20 33.45
N ALA A 44 -2.82 -3.47 32.32
CA ALA A 44 -3.00 -4.70 31.55
C ALA A 44 -2.52 -5.93 32.32
N VAL A 45 -1.40 -5.83 33.04
CA VAL A 45 -0.90 -6.89 33.93
C VAL A 45 -1.86 -7.15 35.10
N ALA A 46 -2.46 -6.10 35.68
CA ALA A 46 -3.43 -6.21 36.76
C ALA A 46 -4.74 -6.90 36.34
N VAL A 47 -5.12 -6.81 35.06
CA VAL A 47 -6.35 -7.41 34.51
C VAL A 47 -6.07 -8.73 33.78
N ARG A 48 -4.79 -9.14 33.65
CA ARG A 48 -4.33 -10.35 32.92
C ARG A 48 -5.02 -11.65 33.36
N PHE A 49 -5.44 -11.74 34.62
CA PHE A 49 -6.14 -12.91 35.17
C PHE A 49 -7.63 -12.67 35.45
N ASN A 50 -8.15 -11.48 35.13
CA ASN A 50 -9.52 -11.05 35.45
C ASN A 50 -10.12 -10.21 34.30
N LEU A 51 -10.02 -10.75 33.07
CA LEU A 51 -10.62 -10.15 31.88
C LEU A 51 -12.13 -9.95 32.08
N PRO A 52 -12.70 -8.77 31.73
CA PRO A 52 -14.15 -8.59 31.72
C PRO A 52 -14.82 -9.68 30.88
N GLN A 53 -15.68 -10.50 31.50
CA GLN A 53 -16.36 -11.64 30.85
C GLN A 53 -17.14 -11.23 29.58
N GLU A 54 -17.51 -9.96 29.50
CA GLU A 54 -18.37 -9.36 28.49
C GLU A 54 -17.63 -9.06 27.18
N TRP A 55 -16.29 -8.99 27.23
CA TRP A 55 -15.42 -8.81 26.06
C TRP A 55 -14.62 -10.09 25.77
N LYS A 56 -15.32 -11.22 25.67
CA LYS A 56 -14.77 -12.38 24.99
C LYS A 56 -14.70 -12.06 23.49
N MET A 57 -13.62 -11.40 23.06
CA MET A 57 -13.17 -11.54 21.67
C MET A 57 -12.77 -13.01 21.48
N ALA A 58 -13.69 -13.81 20.97
CA ALA A 58 -13.30 -15.04 20.32
C ALA A 58 -12.50 -14.64 19.08
N ILE A 59 -11.17 -14.67 19.20
CA ILE A 59 -10.32 -14.69 18.02
C ILE A 59 -10.72 -15.97 17.30
N ASP A 60 -11.34 -15.85 16.13
CA ASP A 60 -11.72 -16.99 15.31
C ASP A 60 -10.54 -17.97 15.28
N GLY A 61 -10.81 -19.21 15.70
CA GLY A 61 -9.83 -20.30 15.88
C GLY A 61 -9.09 -20.74 14.61
N GLY A 62 -8.99 -19.88 13.61
CA GLY A 62 -8.00 -19.95 12.56
C GLY A 62 -6.65 -19.44 13.05
N SER A 63 -6.13 -19.99 14.16
CA SER A 63 -4.68 -20.12 14.24
C SER A 63 -4.31 -20.98 13.02
N PRO A 64 -3.31 -20.58 12.22
CA PRO A 64 -2.67 -21.56 11.36
C PRO A 64 -2.35 -22.76 12.24
N ARG A 65 -2.65 -23.99 11.81
CA ARG A 65 -2.46 -25.21 12.63
C ARG A 65 -1.03 -25.31 13.22
N LYS A 66 -0.09 -24.53 12.66
CA LYS A 66 1.31 -24.35 13.02
C LYS A 66 1.60 -23.46 14.25
N PHE A 67 0.66 -22.63 14.72
CA PHE A 67 0.89 -21.69 15.84
C PHE A 67 0.27 -22.12 17.18
N HIS A 68 -0.26 -23.33 17.27
CA HIS A 68 -0.83 -23.86 18.52
C HIS A 68 0.22 -23.86 19.68
N PHE A 69 1.51 -23.91 19.33
CA PHE A 69 2.63 -23.87 20.28
C PHE A 69 2.87 -22.48 20.89
N LEU A 70 2.57 -21.39 20.16
CA LEU A 70 2.76 -20.03 20.67
C LEU A 70 1.77 -19.67 21.78
N TRP A 71 0.69 -20.43 21.98
CA TRP A 71 -0.40 -20.09 22.91
C TRP A 71 -0.40 -20.89 24.22
N THR A 72 0.53 -21.83 24.40
CA THR A 72 0.49 -22.82 25.50
C THR A 72 1.60 -22.68 26.56
N GLY A 73 2.49 -21.68 26.46
CA GLY A 73 3.56 -21.43 27.44
C GLY A 73 3.52 -20.03 28.08
N PRO A 74 4.19 -19.76 29.21
CA PRO A 74 4.12 -18.47 29.94
C PRO A 74 4.69 -17.25 29.19
N CYS A 75 5.50 -17.45 28.14
CA CYS A 75 6.04 -16.40 27.24
C CYS A 75 5.15 -16.13 26.00
N SER A 76 4.02 -16.84 25.86
CA SER A 76 3.10 -16.81 24.72
C SER A 76 2.49 -15.43 24.42
N LEU A 77 2.05 -14.76 25.47
CA LEU A 77 1.24 -13.54 25.37
C LEU A 77 2.05 -12.36 24.84
N LEU A 78 3.31 -12.18 25.29
CA LEU A 78 4.12 -11.03 24.88
C LEU A 78 4.50 -11.05 23.39
N VAL A 79 4.82 -12.23 22.83
CA VAL A 79 5.21 -12.34 21.41
C VAL A 79 3.99 -12.25 20.50
N ALA A 80 2.88 -12.89 20.88
CA ALA A 80 1.63 -12.83 20.12
C ALA A 80 1.02 -11.42 20.13
N ASP A 81 1.01 -10.74 21.27
CA ASP A 81 0.50 -9.37 21.41
C ASP A 81 1.41 -8.38 20.66
N TYR A 82 2.73 -8.52 20.74
CA TYR A 82 3.67 -7.65 20.02
C TYR A 82 3.58 -7.81 18.49
N ILE A 83 3.40 -9.05 18.00
CA ILE A 83 3.18 -9.31 16.57
C ILE A 83 1.82 -8.75 16.14
N CYS A 84 0.72 -9.00 16.87
CA CYS A 84 -0.62 -8.54 16.49
C CYS A 84 -0.75 -7.01 16.51
N VAL A 85 -0.32 -6.34 17.59
CA VAL A 85 -0.49 -4.88 17.74
C VAL A 85 0.30 -4.11 16.68
N ARG A 86 1.46 -4.62 16.26
CA ARG A 86 2.37 -3.91 15.36
C ARG A 86 2.16 -4.22 13.89
N TRP A 87 1.70 -5.43 13.55
CA TRP A 87 1.32 -5.81 12.19
C TRP A 87 0.00 -5.19 11.69
N ILE A 88 -0.90 -4.84 12.61
CA ILE A 88 -2.20 -4.26 12.27
C ILE A 88 -2.14 -2.73 12.16
N SER A 89 -1.06 -2.09 12.65
CA SER A 89 -0.96 -0.64 12.69
C SER A 89 -0.67 -0.02 11.30
N PRO A 90 -1.57 0.80 10.74
CA PRO A 90 -1.46 1.32 9.38
C PRO A 90 -0.44 2.47 9.21
N GLU A 91 0.21 2.94 10.28
CA GLU A 91 1.01 4.18 10.29
C GLU A 91 2.53 3.98 10.17
N LEU A 92 3.04 2.75 10.02
CA LEU A 92 4.48 2.51 9.95
C LEU A 92 5.05 2.69 8.53
N PRO A 93 6.14 3.46 8.35
CA PRO A 93 6.76 3.64 7.04
C PRO A 93 7.42 2.34 6.53
N PRO A 94 7.40 2.06 5.21
CA PRO A 94 7.87 0.79 4.62
C PRO A 94 9.32 0.41 4.95
N SER A 95 10.19 1.41 5.12
CA SER A 95 11.61 1.21 5.46
C SER A 95 11.81 0.63 6.87
N SER A 96 10.93 0.96 7.81
CA SER A 96 10.97 0.40 9.17
C SER A 96 10.52 -1.06 9.18
N LEU A 97 9.52 -1.40 8.36
CA LEU A 97 8.98 -2.75 8.24
C LEU A 97 10.02 -3.79 7.81
N ASN A 98 10.93 -3.43 6.90
CA ASN A 98 11.97 -4.35 6.41
C ASN A 98 13.04 -4.65 7.48
N SER A 99 13.44 -3.65 8.26
CA SER A 99 14.38 -3.84 9.38
C SER A 99 13.76 -4.70 10.50
N GLU A 100 12.47 -4.51 10.79
CA GLU A 100 11.73 -5.28 11.79
C GLU A 100 11.49 -6.75 11.35
N LYS A 101 11.25 -6.98 10.05
CA LYS A 101 11.12 -8.34 9.49
C LYS A 101 12.39 -9.17 9.66
N GLY A 102 13.58 -8.56 9.57
CA GLY A 102 14.85 -9.25 9.82
C GLY A 102 14.95 -9.78 11.25
N PHE A 103 14.70 -8.92 12.24
CA PHE A 103 14.70 -9.29 13.66
C PHE A 103 13.63 -10.33 14.01
N LEU A 104 12.41 -10.17 13.49
CA LEU A 104 11.34 -11.14 13.69
C LEU A 104 11.65 -12.50 13.04
N THR A 105 12.36 -12.50 11.90
CA THR A 105 12.80 -13.74 11.25
C THR A 105 13.75 -14.51 12.15
N GLU A 106 14.74 -13.84 12.75
CA GLU A 106 15.68 -14.46 13.69
C GLU A 106 14.96 -15.05 14.91
N LEU A 107 14.05 -14.28 15.51
CA LEU A 107 13.27 -14.74 16.66
C LEU A 107 12.35 -15.93 16.32
N LEU A 108 11.61 -15.86 15.20
CA LEU A 108 10.68 -16.91 14.82
C LEU A 108 11.40 -18.20 14.42
N ASN A 109 12.60 -18.13 13.83
CA ASN A 109 13.44 -19.30 13.59
C ASN A 109 13.89 -20.00 14.89
N ILE A 110 14.01 -19.26 16.00
CA ILE A 110 14.37 -19.82 17.32
C ILE A 110 13.14 -20.40 18.04
N ILE A 111 12.00 -19.73 17.93
CA ILE A 111 10.80 -20.03 18.73
C ILE A 111 9.92 -21.09 18.07
N LEU A 112 9.86 -21.15 16.74
CA LEU A 112 8.99 -22.07 16.02
C LEU A 112 9.70 -23.41 15.72
N PRO A 113 8.99 -24.56 15.81
CA PRO A 113 9.53 -25.83 15.37
C PRO A 113 9.88 -25.82 13.88
N GLU A 114 10.98 -26.48 13.49
CA GLU A 114 11.51 -26.47 12.12
C GLU A 114 10.45 -26.91 11.08
N GLU A 115 9.62 -27.89 11.42
CA GLU A 115 8.53 -28.40 10.58
C GLU A 115 7.42 -27.38 10.28
N THR A 116 7.36 -26.29 11.05
CA THR A 116 6.37 -25.22 10.85
C THR A 116 6.87 -24.15 9.89
N ILE A 117 8.18 -24.05 9.66
CA ILE A 117 8.80 -23.03 8.82
C ILE A 117 8.87 -23.53 7.38
N ASP A 118 8.30 -22.77 6.45
CA ASP A 118 8.40 -23.06 5.02
C ASP A 118 9.57 -22.30 4.39
N HIS A 119 10.69 -22.99 4.17
CA HIS A 119 11.90 -22.40 3.58
C HIS A 119 11.83 -22.25 2.06
N ASN A 120 10.76 -22.74 1.41
CA ASN A 120 10.62 -22.66 -0.05
C ASN A 120 9.96 -21.36 -0.52
N THR A 121 9.49 -20.51 0.40
CA THR A 121 8.88 -19.23 0.06
C THR A 121 9.76 -18.05 0.49
N PRO A 122 9.95 -17.04 -0.39
CA PRO A 122 10.66 -15.82 -0.04
C PRO A 122 9.79 -14.85 0.81
N SER A 123 8.48 -15.07 0.88
CA SER A 123 7.58 -14.22 1.68
C SER A 123 7.72 -14.57 3.16
N PHE A 124 8.07 -13.56 3.97
CA PHE A 124 8.12 -13.66 5.42
C PHE A 124 6.83 -14.23 6.02
N GLU A 125 5.69 -13.73 5.53
CA GLU A 125 4.36 -14.09 6.01
C GLU A 125 4.08 -15.56 5.73
N GLN A 126 4.31 -16.01 4.50
CA GLN A 126 4.08 -17.40 4.11
C GLN A 126 5.07 -18.34 4.81
N ARG A 127 6.34 -17.94 4.94
CA ARG A 127 7.40 -18.72 5.60
C ARG A 127 7.02 -19.11 7.01
N PHE A 128 6.43 -18.19 7.75
CA PHE A 128 6.00 -18.43 9.13
C PHE A 128 4.51 -18.77 9.25
N GLY A 129 3.78 -18.93 8.14
CA GLY A 129 2.35 -19.26 8.16
C GLY A 129 1.44 -18.13 8.66
N LEU A 130 1.90 -16.88 8.65
CA LEU A 130 1.12 -15.69 8.97
C LEU A 130 0.11 -15.37 7.85
N ARG A 131 -0.97 -14.69 8.21
CA ARG A 131 -1.92 -14.19 7.21
C ARG A 131 -1.30 -13.02 6.45
N VAL A 132 -1.28 -13.12 5.12
CA VAL A 132 -0.86 -12.02 4.25
C VAL A 132 -1.92 -10.93 4.27
N LYS A 133 -1.50 -9.66 4.33
CA LYS A 133 -2.41 -8.53 4.16
C LYS A 133 -3.08 -8.67 2.78
N PRO A 134 -4.42 -8.76 2.71
CA PRO A 134 -5.10 -8.91 1.43
C PRO A 134 -4.82 -7.67 0.57
N VAL A 135 -4.59 -7.90 -0.72
CA VAL A 135 -4.52 -6.81 -1.69
C VAL A 135 -5.88 -6.13 -1.74
N GLN A 136 -5.89 -4.81 -1.58
CA GLN A 136 -7.11 -4.00 -1.57
C GLN A 136 -7.20 -3.17 -2.84
N ALA A 137 -8.42 -2.92 -3.28
CA ALA A 137 -8.73 -1.95 -4.32
C ALA A 137 -9.65 -0.89 -3.70
N ARG A 138 -9.30 0.38 -3.95
CA ARG A 138 -10.17 1.51 -3.62
C ARG A 138 -11.05 1.83 -4.81
N MET A 139 -12.31 2.08 -4.54
CA MET A 139 -13.29 2.43 -5.54
C MET A 139 -14.27 3.46 -5.01
N ARG A 140 -14.85 4.24 -5.92
CA ARG A 140 -15.97 5.10 -5.64
C ARG A 140 -17.13 4.85 -6.59
N LEU A 141 -18.31 4.68 -6.02
CA LEU A 141 -19.59 4.63 -6.73
C LEU A 141 -19.98 6.05 -7.12
N LEU A 142 -20.16 6.28 -8.41
CA LEU A 142 -20.45 7.61 -8.96
C LEU A 142 -21.95 7.86 -9.14
N ASP A 143 -22.76 6.83 -8.90
CA ASP A 143 -24.22 6.88 -8.97
C ASP A 143 -24.82 6.69 -7.58
N GLN A 144 -25.53 7.72 -7.10
CA GLN A 144 -26.19 7.71 -5.79
C GLN A 144 -27.21 6.57 -5.65
N ALA A 145 -27.85 6.14 -6.74
CA ALA A 145 -28.79 5.03 -6.72
C ALA A 145 -28.11 3.67 -6.45
N GLN A 146 -26.78 3.60 -6.57
CA GLN A 146 -25.98 2.39 -6.37
C GLN A 146 -25.24 2.39 -5.03
N TYR A 147 -25.38 3.43 -4.20
CA TYR A 147 -24.67 3.52 -2.92
C TYR A 147 -25.01 2.36 -1.98
N ILE A 148 -23.99 1.84 -1.31
CA ILE A 148 -24.15 0.72 -0.38
C ILE A 148 -24.50 1.30 0.99
N GLN A 149 -25.80 1.32 1.32
CA GLN A 149 -26.29 1.90 2.59
C GLN A 149 -25.79 3.34 2.82
N GLY A 150 -25.73 4.14 1.75
CA GLY A 150 -25.22 5.52 1.80
C GLY A 150 -23.70 5.66 1.63
N LEU A 151 -22.96 4.56 1.57
CA LEU A 151 -21.51 4.56 1.30
C LEU A 151 -21.25 4.62 -0.20
N SER A 152 -20.33 5.51 -0.60
CA SER A 152 -19.92 5.69 -1.98
C SER A 152 -18.45 5.43 -2.22
N ASP A 153 -17.55 5.75 -1.28
CA ASP A 153 -16.11 5.50 -1.35
C ASP A 153 -15.74 4.32 -0.43
N LEU A 154 -15.10 3.31 -1.00
CA LEU A 154 -14.86 2.02 -0.37
C LEU A 154 -13.48 1.49 -0.75
N THR A 155 -12.75 0.99 0.25
CA THR A 155 -11.55 0.17 0.05
C THR A 155 -11.86 -1.25 0.50
N ILE A 156 -11.84 -2.21 -0.43
CA ILE A 156 -12.15 -3.61 -0.13
C ILE A 156 -11.06 -4.54 -0.66
N PRO A 157 -10.91 -5.75 -0.08
CA PRO A 157 -10.08 -6.79 -0.69
C PRO A 157 -10.51 -7.09 -2.13
N VAL A 158 -9.54 -7.25 -3.03
CA VAL A 158 -9.79 -7.59 -4.45
C VAL A 158 -10.61 -8.88 -4.58
N GLU A 159 -10.43 -9.83 -3.66
CA GLU A 159 -11.19 -11.08 -3.61
C GLU A 159 -12.69 -10.85 -3.36
N GLN A 160 -13.04 -9.84 -2.55
CA GLN A 160 -14.43 -9.44 -2.37
C GLN A 160 -14.95 -8.72 -3.61
N LEU A 161 -14.17 -7.81 -4.19
CA LEU A 161 -14.52 -7.12 -5.45
C LEU A 161 -14.82 -8.11 -6.58
N ARG A 162 -14.01 -9.18 -6.69
CA ARG A 162 -14.22 -10.27 -7.65
C ARG A 162 -15.59 -10.94 -7.51
N SER A 163 -16.06 -11.09 -6.27
CA SER A 163 -17.31 -11.79 -5.96
C SER A 163 -18.55 -10.89 -6.07
N GLN A 164 -18.36 -9.57 -6.02
CA GLN A 164 -19.43 -8.58 -6.08
C GLN A 164 -19.55 -8.04 -7.50
N LYS A 165 -20.52 -8.53 -8.28
CA LYS A 165 -20.80 -8.03 -9.63
C LYS A 165 -21.85 -6.90 -9.56
N PRO A 166 -21.45 -5.62 -9.65
CA PRO A 166 -22.39 -4.52 -9.58
C PRO A 166 -23.22 -4.37 -10.87
N ALA A 167 -24.41 -3.78 -10.74
CA ALA A 167 -25.36 -3.57 -11.83
C ALA A 167 -24.93 -2.46 -12.82
N MET A 168 -24.03 -1.56 -12.39
CA MET A 168 -23.47 -0.48 -13.22
C MET A 168 -22.84 -0.98 -14.53
N THR A 169 -22.83 -0.12 -15.55
CA THR A 169 -22.38 -0.46 -16.91
C THR A 169 -20.96 0.02 -17.19
N ARG A 170 -20.55 1.13 -16.55
CA ARG A 170 -19.28 1.82 -16.81
C ARG A 170 -18.34 1.75 -15.62
N VAL A 171 -17.06 1.48 -15.88
CA VAL A 171 -16.00 1.51 -14.89
C VAL A 171 -14.87 2.39 -15.40
N PHE A 172 -14.55 3.42 -14.64
CA PHE A 172 -13.38 4.25 -14.83
C PHE A 172 -12.23 3.66 -14.01
N ILE A 173 -11.02 3.63 -14.56
CA ILE A 173 -9.80 3.23 -13.88
C ILE A 173 -8.84 4.40 -14.02
N THR A 174 -8.35 4.93 -12.90
CA THR A 174 -7.36 6.02 -12.92
C THR A 174 -6.20 5.74 -11.99
N GLU A 175 -5.00 6.10 -12.43
CA GLU A 175 -3.78 5.91 -11.65
C GLU A 175 -3.75 6.85 -10.44
N ASN A 176 -4.11 8.12 -10.67
CA ASN A 176 -4.00 9.18 -9.69
C ASN A 176 -5.16 9.16 -8.68
N GLU A 177 -4.81 9.14 -7.39
CA GLU A 177 -5.79 9.13 -6.30
C GLU A 177 -6.66 10.38 -6.29
N ILE A 178 -6.08 11.55 -6.57
CA ILE A 178 -6.80 12.82 -6.61
C ILE A 178 -7.83 12.83 -7.74
N ASN A 179 -7.49 12.27 -8.91
CA ASN A 179 -8.44 12.14 -10.03
C ASN A 179 -9.65 11.28 -9.63
N GLY A 180 -9.40 10.16 -8.95
CA GLY A 180 -10.46 9.31 -8.41
C GLY A 180 -11.36 10.03 -7.41
N LEU A 181 -10.79 10.89 -6.55
CA LEU A 181 -11.51 11.70 -5.57
C LEU A 181 -12.25 12.89 -6.20
N CYS A 182 -11.78 13.44 -7.31
CA CYS A 182 -12.43 14.58 -7.98
C CYS A 182 -13.42 14.16 -9.07
N PHE A 183 -13.53 12.86 -9.38
CA PHE A 183 -14.39 12.34 -10.44
C PHE A 183 -15.88 12.78 -10.27
N PRO A 184 -16.54 13.36 -11.28
CA PRO A 184 -17.93 13.81 -11.12
C PRO A 184 -18.89 12.63 -10.92
N SER A 185 -20.09 12.92 -10.40
CA SER A 185 -21.18 11.96 -10.35
C SER A 185 -21.66 11.60 -11.77
N ILE A 186 -21.71 10.30 -12.07
CA ILE A 186 -22.11 9.77 -13.38
C ILE A 186 -22.98 8.53 -13.13
N GLY A 187 -24.18 8.53 -13.72
CA GLY A 187 -25.12 7.41 -13.59
C GLY A 187 -24.55 6.08 -14.08
N SER A 188 -24.94 4.99 -13.41
CA SER A 188 -24.50 3.62 -13.71
C SER A 188 -22.98 3.46 -13.85
N SER A 189 -22.22 4.17 -13.01
CA SER A 189 -20.76 4.20 -13.11
C SER A 189 -20.05 4.09 -11.76
N MET A 190 -18.81 3.60 -11.80
CA MET A 190 -17.86 3.65 -10.68
C MET A 190 -16.47 4.04 -11.19
N VAL A 191 -15.61 4.47 -10.28
CA VAL A 191 -14.18 4.67 -10.52
C VAL A 191 -13.36 3.79 -9.57
N ILE A 192 -12.31 3.15 -10.10
CA ILE A 192 -11.29 2.41 -9.34
C ILE A 192 -9.99 3.21 -9.45
N PHE A 193 -9.31 3.44 -8.33
CA PHE A 193 -8.15 4.31 -8.31
C PHE A 193 -7.14 3.94 -7.23
N GLY A 194 -5.93 4.53 -7.33
CA GLY A 194 -4.86 4.35 -6.35
C GLY A 194 -4.21 2.96 -6.38
N LEU A 195 -4.26 2.28 -7.53
CA LEU A 195 -3.62 0.97 -7.71
C LEU A 195 -2.14 1.08 -8.14
N GLY A 196 -1.71 2.21 -8.72
CA GLY A 196 -0.37 2.36 -9.30
C GLY A 196 -0.01 1.18 -10.21
N TYR A 197 1.22 0.67 -10.09
CA TYR A 197 1.69 -0.52 -10.82
C TYR A 197 0.98 -1.83 -10.47
N CYS A 198 0.15 -1.86 -9.44
CA CYS A 198 -0.64 -3.03 -9.06
C CYS A 198 -1.98 -3.10 -9.81
N VAL A 199 -2.12 -2.50 -10.99
CA VAL A 199 -3.36 -2.59 -11.79
C VAL A 199 -3.68 -4.02 -12.24
N ASP A 200 -2.66 -4.89 -12.33
CA ASP A 200 -2.80 -6.30 -12.67
C ASP A 200 -3.67 -7.09 -11.69
N VAL A 201 -3.84 -6.61 -10.46
CA VAL A 201 -4.73 -7.23 -9.46
C VAL A 201 -6.17 -7.30 -9.96
N LEU A 202 -6.57 -6.38 -10.85
CA LEU A 202 -7.88 -6.36 -11.49
C LEU A 202 -8.09 -7.51 -12.47
N ARG A 203 -7.03 -8.23 -12.89
CA ARG A 203 -7.14 -9.45 -13.70
C ARG A 203 -8.01 -10.51 -13.01
N ALA A 204 -8.01 -10.53 -11.67
CA ALA A 204 -8.85 -11.45 -10.89
C ALA A 204 -10.34 -11.08 -10.93
N VAL A 205 -10.68 -9.82 -11.23
CA VAL A 205 -12.06 -9.30 -11.24
C VAL A 205 -12.68 -9.51 -12.62
N THR A 206 -13.08 -10.76 -12.90
CA THR A 206 -13.45 -11.20 -14.25
C THR A 206 -14.69 -10.51 -14.83
N TRP A 207 -15.62 -10.05 -13.98
CA TRP A 207 -16.84 -9.37 -14.44
C TRP A 207 -16.57 -8.01 -15.09
N LEU A 208 -15.38 -7.41 -14.90
CA LEU A 208 -14.99 -6.17 -15.60
C LEU A 208 -14.97 -6.34 -17.12
N ARG A 209 -14.77 -7.58 -17.62
CA ARG A 209 -14.81 -7.88 -19.07
C ARG A 209 -16.16 -7.63 -19.72
N GLU A 210 -17.23 -7.59 -18.92
CA GLU A 210 -18.59 -7.34 -19.39
C GLU A 210 -19.00 -5.86 -19.28
N LYS A 211 -18.08 -4.99 -18.84
CA LYS A 211 -18.34 -3.57 -18.60
C LYS A 211 -17.61 -2.72 -19.64
N GLU A 212 -18.11 -1.50 -19.83
CA GLU A 212 -17.41 -0.44 -20.55
C GLU A 212 -16.30 0.08 -19.65
N ILE A 213 -15.04 -0.09 -20.10
CA ILE A 213 -13.86 0.30 -19.32
C ILE A 213 -13.24 1.55 -19.92
N TYR A 214 -13.05 2.56 -19.10
CA TYR A 214 -12.35 3.80 -19.43
C TYR A 214 -11.13 3.93 -18.54
N TYR A 215 -9.95 4.07 -19.15
CA TYR A 215 -8.69 4.26 -18.45
C TYR A 215 -8.22 5.71 -18.58
N TRP A 216 -7.83 6.31 -17.46
CA TRP A 216 -7.23 7.64 -17.39
C TRP A 216 -5.94 7.58 -16.60
N GLY A 217 -4.83 7.51 -17.33
CA GLY A 217 -3.49 7.67 -16.79
C GLY A 217 -2.85 8.96 -17.29
N ASP A 218 -1.66 9.23 -16.76
CA ASP A 218 -0.85 10.39 -17.14
C ASP A 218 -0.42 10.26 -18.61
N LEU A 219 -0.25 11.41 -19.27
CA LEU A 219 0.24 11.52 -20.63
C LEU A 219 1.77 11.45 -20.64
N ASP A 220 2.28 10.25 -20.34
CA ASP A 220 3.70 9.92 -20.31
C ASP A 220 3.97 8.47 -20.74
N THR A 221 5.24 8.06 -20.76
CA THR A 221 5.58 6.72 -21.25
C THR A 221 5.16 5.58 -20.30
N HIS A 222 5.05 5.83 -18.98
CA HIS A 222 4.53 4.85 -18.01
C HIS A 222 3.02 4.74 -18.06
N GLY A 223 2.29 5.85 -18.25
CA GLY A 223 0.84 5.86 -18.40
C GLY A 223 0.39 5.01 -19.58
N PHE A 224 1.10 5.08 -20.71
CA PHE A 224 0.88 4.17 -21.85
C PHE A 224 1.25 2.72 -21.54
N ALA A 225 2.34 2.47 -20.79
CA ALA A 225 2.70 1.12 -20.37
C ALA A 225 1.61 0.49 -19.49
N MET A 226 1.02 1.27 -18.59
CA MET A 226 -0.09 0.86 -17.76
C MET A 226 -1.35 0.57 -18.58
N LEU A 227 -1.66 1.42 -19.57
CA LEU A 227 -2.77 1.19 -20.50
C LEU A 227 -2.58 -0.13 -21.29
N ASP A 228 -1.38 -0.39 -21.79
CA ASP A 228 -1.02 -1.65 -22.46
C ASP A 228 -1.16 -2.86 -21.51
N GLN A 229 -0.79 -2.70 -20.23
CA GLN A 229 -0.98 -3.71 -19.19
C GLN A 229 -2.47 -3.98 -18.92
N VAL A 230 -3.30 -2.93 -18.77
CA VAL A 230 -4.75 -3.05 -18.58
C VAL A 230 -5.39 -3.77 -19.77
N ARG A 231 -5.06 -3.37 -21.01
CA ARG A 231 -5.57 -4.01 -22.22
C ARG A 231 -5.13 -5.46 -22.41
N SER A 232 -4.11 -5.92 -21.70
CA SER A 232 -3.74 -7.35 -21.68
C SER A 232 -4.80 -8.26 -21.04
N PHE A 233 -5.71 -7.71 -20.20
CA PHE A 233 -6.78 -8.46 -19.55
C PHE A 233 -8.18 -7.83 -19.70
N LEU A 234 -8.25 -6.56 -20.11
CA LEU A 234 -9.47 -5.82 -20.48
C LEU A 234 -9.27 -5.18 -21.87
N PRO A 235 -9.26 -5.98 -22.96
CA PRO A 235 -8.94 -5.49 -24.31
C PRO A 235 -9.94 -4.44 -24.84
N GLN A 236 -11.14 -4.37 -24.26
CA GLN A 236 -12.18 -3.38 -24.60
C GLN A 236 -11.96 -1.99 -23.96
N THR A 237 -10.82 -1.75 -23.32
CA THR A 237 -10.54 -0.51 -22.59
C THR A 237 -10.28 0.67 -23.52
N TYR A 238 -11.05 1.74 -23.34
CA TYR A 238 -10.85 3.03 -23.98
C TYR A 238 -9.93 3.91 -23.12
N SER A 239 -8.97 4.60 -23.74
CA SER A 239 -8.22 5.64 -23.06
C SER A 239 -9.02 6.95 -23.06
N MET A 240 -8.85 7.75 -22.02
CA MET A 240 -9.52 9.04 -21.85
C MET A 240 -8.47 10.11 -21.54
N LEU A 241 -8.51 11.24 -22.26
CA LEU A 241 -7.55 12.35 -22.12
C LEU A 241 -6.09 11.99 -22.47
N MET A 242 -5.84 10.85 -23.11
CA MET A 242 -4.51 10.37 -23.49
C MET A 242 -4.24 10.56 -25.00
N GLU A 243 -4.56 11.75 -25.51
CA GLU A 243 -4.43 12.10 -26.93
C GLU A 243 -3.54 13.34 -27.12
N GLU A 244 -2.92 13.45 -28.30
CA GLU A 244 -1.96 14.51 -28.61
C GLU A 244 -2.60 15.90 -28.46
N SER A 245 -3.86 16.04 -28.89
CA SER A 245 -4.63 17.26 -28.74
C SER A 245 -4.73 17.72 -27.28
N THR A 246 -4.88 16.78 -26.34
CA THR A 246 -4.90 17.04 -24.90
C THR A 246 -3.52 17.44 -24.40
N LEU A 247 -2.47 16.74 -24.81
CA LEU A 247 -1.08 17.06 -24.45
C LEU A 247 -0.74 18.51 -24.81
N PHE A 248 -1.03 18.94 -26.04
CA PHE A 248 -0.73 20.30 -26.48
C PHE A 248 -1.65 21.37 -25.91
N LYS A 249 -2.90 21.04 -25.64
CA LYS A 249 -3.84 21.98 -25.00
C LYS A 249 -3.35 22.43 -23.63
N TYR A 250 -2.69 21.55 -22.89
CA TYR A 250 -2.19 21.82 -21.54
C TYR A 250 -0.66 21.92 -21.48
N ARG A 251 -0.05 22.52 -22.52
CA ARG A 251 1.40 22.67 -22.62
C ARG A 251 2.05 23.37 -21.43
N ASP A 252 1.35 24.33 -20.83
CA ASP A 252 1.84 25.07 -19.67
C ASP A 252 1.97 24.21 -18.40
N LEU A 253 1.37 23.01 -18.40
CA LEU A 253 1.42 22.05 -17.31
C LEU A 253 2.43 20.91 -17.56
N TRP A 254 3.21 20.99 -18.65
CA TRP A 254 4.22 19.97 -18.93
C TRP A 254 5.28 19.92 -17.82
N SER A 255 5.61 18.70 -17.41
CA SER A 255 6.73 18.41 -16.52
C SER A 255 7.70 17.43 -17.18
N VAL A 256 8.72 17.00 -16.42
CA VAL A 256 9.78 16.12 -16.91
C VAL A 256 9.67 14.74 -16.27
N GLU A 257 9.55 13.72 -17.10
CA GLU A 257 9.66 12.31 -16.74
C GLU A 257 11.13 11.94 -16.55
N ASP A 258 11.54 11.69 -15.30
CA ASP A 258 12.94 11.38 -14.96
C ASP A 258 13.43 10.06 -15.56
N LYS A 259 12.54 9.06 -15.66
CA LYS A 259 12.87 7.69 -16.07
C LYS A 259 11.86 7.18 -17.10
N PRO A 260 11.95 7.63 -18.35
CA PRO A 260 11.02 7.21 -19.39
C PRO A 260 11.13 5.71 -19.67
N PHE A 261 9.97 5.07 -19.84
CA PHE A 261 9.81 3.73 -20.34
C PHE A 261 10.17 3.64 -21.83
N GLN A 262 11.12 2.77 -22.16
CA GLN A 262 11.64 2.57 -23.52
C GLN A 262 11.24 1.22 -24.15
N GLY A 263 10.32 0.49 -23.51
CA GLY A 263 9.85 -0.79 -24.03
C GLY A 263 8.87 -0.63 -25.20
N GLN A 264 8.66 -1.72 -25.94
CA GLN A 264 7.67 -1.80 -27.00
C GLN A 264 6.32 -2.20 -26.42
N LEU A 265 5.27 -1.45 -26.76
CA LEU A 265 3.89 -1.70 -26.36
C LEU A 265 3.07 -2.16 -27.57
N THR A 266 2.31 -3.24 -27.43
CA THR A 266 1.68 -3.95 -28.56
C THR A 266 0.17 -3.84 -28.59
N ARG A 267 -0.46 -3.26 -27.56
CA ARG A 267 -1.91 -3.15 -27.40
C ARG A 267 -2.41 -1.70 -27.40
N LEU A 268 -1.60 -0.79 -27.91
CA LEU A 268 -2.00 0.60 -28.15
C LEU A 268 -2.69 0.75 -29.50
N THR A 269 -3.56 1.75 -29.62
CA THR A 269 -4.08 2.17 -30.92
C THR A 269 -2.97 2.83 -31.75
N PRO A 270 -3.13 2.98 -33.08
CA PRO A 270 -2.14 3.66 -33.90
C PRO A 270 -1.82 5.08 -33.43
N ASP A 271 -2.83 5.85 -33.01
CA ASP A 271 -2.66 7.22 -32.55
C ASP A 271 -1.92 7.30 -31.21
N GLU A 272 -2.27 6.42 -30.26
CA GLU A 272 -1.58 6.30 -28.97
C GLU A 272 -0.13 5.85 -29.15
N HIS A 273 0.12 4.90 -30.05
CA HIS A 273 1.48 4.44 -30.36
C HIS A 273 2.31 5.55 -31.01
N CYS A 274 1.72 6.34 -31.90
CA CYS A 274 2.38 7.50 -32.50
C CYS A 274 2.81 8.51 -31.41
N LEU A 275 1.88 8.84 -30.51
CA LEU A 275 2.15 9.74 -29.39
C LEU A 275 3.24 9.20 -28.46
N LEU A 276 3.18 7.91 -28.09
CA LEU A 276 4.24 7.25 -27.32
C LEU A 276 5.61 7.37 -28.00
N CYS A 277 5.70 7.11 -29.31
CA CYS A 277 6.96 7.24 -30.05
C CYS A 277 7.50 8.67 -30.01
N SER A 278 6.64 9.68 -30.12
CA SER A 278 7.04 11.08 -30.02
C SER A 278 7.53 11.46 -28.62
N LEU A 279 6.92 10.92 -27.56
CA LEU A 279 7.37 11.07 -26.18
C LEU A 279 8.73 10.39 -25.95
N GLN A 280 8.87 9.12 -26.35
CA GLN A 280 10.12 8.34 -26.20
C GLN A 280 11.30 8.97 -26.95
N SER A 281 11.04 9.54 -28.13
CA SER A 281 12.04 10.22 -28.96
C SER A 281 12.33 11.67 -28.53
N ASN A 282 11.65 12.18 -27.49
CA ASN A 282 11.80 13.56 -27.01
C ASN A 282 11.50 14.61 -28.09
N THR A 283 10.51 14.35 -28.97
CA THR A 283 10.22 15.19 -30.14
C THR A 283 9.95 16.66 -29.77
N TRP A 284 9.33 16.90 -28.61
CA TRP A 284 8.91 18.24 -28.16
C TRP A 284 9.66 18.77 -26.94
N GLY A 285 10.67 18.04 -26.45
CA GLY A 285 11.40 18.33 -25.23
C GLY A 285 11.87 17.05 -24.54
N LYS A 286 12.86 17.17 -23.66
CA LYS A 286 13.38 16.03 -22.90
C LYS A 286 12.39 15.59 -21.82
N GLY A 287 11.91 14.36 -21.92
CA GLY A 287 11.04 13.72 -20.93
C GLY A 287 9.70 14.42 -20.79
N VAL A 288 9.11 14.95 -21.87
CA VAL A 288 7.81 15.63 -21.76
C VAL A 288 6.78 14.68 -21.14
N ARG A 289 6.08 15.17 -20.11
CA ARG A 289 4.91 14.50 -19.54
C ARG A 289 3.84 15.48 -19.08
N LEU A 290 2.61 14.98 -18.95
CA LEU A 290 1.46 15.71 -18.41
C LEU A 290 0.68 14.80 -17.45
N GLU A 291 0.46 15.27 -16.21
CA GLU A 291 -0.35 14.61 -15.17
C GLU A 291 -1.80 15.10 -15.17
#